data_AF-A0A957YG17-F1
#
_entry.id   AF-A0A957YG17-F1
#
_cell.length_a   1.000
_cell.length_b   1.000
_cell.length_c   1.000
_cell.angle_alpha   90.00
_cell.angle_beta   90.00
_cell.angle_gamma   90.00
#
_symmetry.space_group_name_H-M   'P 1'
#
loop_
_entity.id
_entity.type
_entity.pdbx_description
1 polymer ?
#
loop_
_entity_poly.entity_id
_entity_poly.type
_entity_poly.pdbx_seq_one_letter_code
_entity_poly.pdbx_strand_id
1 'polypeptide(L)'
;MSRTRLLKIERGALLLLVLLYSIVAYAHARLAPLTTGPDELAHYEYVNFIANQGHLPLTTTEREQAAYKSDQPPLYHLITALPAALVDTTGPPYLKRYSDNERRPLIEQTRHAWGLHNTEDEYPPYHGEILRWHIGRWVSILFGAATVVVTYGIAQGIPFLFAARQFKPTLSFSTRQELTQISLALSAAAVVAFVPRFILT
;
A
#
# COMPACT_ATOMS: atom_id res chain seq x y z
N MET A 1 4.56 21.10 -32.29
CA MET A 1 5.21 20.98 -30.97
C MET A 1 6.37 20.02 -31.09
N SER A 2 7.55 20.29 -30.54
CA SER A 2 8.68 19.34 -30.64
C SER A 2 8.42 18.10 -29.78
N ARG A 3 8.83 16.92 -30.26
CA ARG A 3 8.69 15.64 -29.54
C ARG A 3 9.28 15.69 -28.13
N THR A 4 10.39 16.43 -27.96
CA THR A 4 11.02 16.66 -26.65
C THR A 4 10.13 17.42 -25.67
N ARG A 5 9.34 18.41 -26.14
CA ARG A 5 8.39 19.12 -25.27
C ARG A 5 7.21 18.23 -24.88
N LEU A 6 6.72 17.41 -25.79
CA LEU A 6 5.64 16.43 -25.54
C LEU A 6 6.02 15.48 -24.38
N LEU A 7 7.20 14.86 -24.47
CA LEU A 7 7.70 13.93 -23.45
C LEU A 7 7.89 14.60 -22.08
N LYS A 8 8.28 15.87 -22.04
CA LYS A 8 8.38 16.63 -20.78
C LYS A 8 7.02 16.85 -20.13
N ILE A 9 6.01 17.22 -20.92
CA ILE A 9 4.63 17.43 -20.43
C ILE A 9 4.05 16.10 -19.92
N GLU A 10 4.21 15.03 -20.68
CA GLU A 10 3.77 13.69 -20.33
C GLU A 10 4.35 13.22 -18.99
N ARG A 11 5.67 13.31 -18.83
CA ARG A 11 6.36 12.96 -17.57
C ARG A 11 5.90 13.84 -16.42
N GLY A 12 5.75 15.14 -16.67
CA GLY A 12 5.23 16.07 -15.66
C GLY A 12 3.81 15.73 -15.20
N ALA A 13 2.93 15.36 -16.14
CA ALA A 13 1.56 14.96 -15.85
C ALA A 13 1.51 13.63 -15.07
N LEU A 14 2.32 12.64 -15.45
CA LEU A 14 2.41 11.38 -14.71
C LEU A 14 2.95 11.59 -13.30
N LEU A 15 4.01 12.40 -13.13
CA LEU A 15 4.56 12.74 -11.82
C LEU A 15 3.54 13.45 -10.95
N LEU A 16 2.80 14.41 -11.51
CA LEU A 16 1.73 15.10 -10.80
C LEU A 16 0.64 14.12 -10.35
N LEU A 17 0.26 13.19 -11.22
CA LEU A 17 -0.77 12.19 -10.92
C LEU A 17 -0.34 11.24 -9.80
N VAL A 18 0.89 10.73 -9.85
CA VAL A 18 1.46 9.89 -8.78
C VAL A 18 1.58 10.68 -7.48
N LEU A 19 1.97 11.95 -7.53
CA LEU A 19 2.05 12.82 -6.36
C LEU A 19 0.67 13.04 -5.72
N LEU A 20 -0.35 13.36 -6.52
CA LEU A 20 -1.72 13.54 -6.04
C LEU A 20 -2.27 12.26 -5.41
N TYR A 21 -2.07 11.11 -6.07
CA TYR A 21 -2.41 9.80 -5.51
C TYR A 21 -1.74 9.59 -4.14
N SER A 22 -0.42 9.82 -4.07
CA SER A 22 0.38 9.59 -2.87
C SER A 22 -0.05 10.49 -1.72
N ILE A 23 -0.39 11.75 -1.99
CA ILE A 23 -0.92 12.70 -1.01
C ILE A 23 -2.25 12.21 -0.44
N VAL A 24 -3.18 11.80 -1.31
CA VAL A 24 -4.52 11.35 -0.86
C VAL A 24 -4.41 10.04 -0.08
N ALA A 25 -3.63 9.08 -0.58
CA ALA A 25 -3.42 7.79 0.09
C ALA A 25 -2.69 7.96 1.44
N TYR A 26 -1.69 8.85 1.52
CA TYR A 26 -1.04 9.19 2.78
C TYR A 26 -1.97 9.89 3.77
N ALA A 27 -2.80 10.83 3.30
CA ALA A 27 -3.80 11.50 4.13
C ALA A 27 -4.80 10.48 4.69
N HIS A 28 -5.27 9.54 3.87
CA HIS A 28 -6.14 8.46 4.32
C HIS A 28 -5.43 7.56 5.35
N ALA A 29 -4.21 7.10 5.07
CA ALA A 29 -3.41 6.27 5.96
C ALA A 29 -3.06 6.93 7.30
N ARG A 30 -3.16 8.26 7.40
CA ARG A 30 -2.96 9.02 8.64
C ARG A 30 -4.26 9.28 9.39
N LEU A 31 -5.35 9.56 8.68
CA LEU A 31 -6.62 9.99 9.27
C LEU A 31 -7.54 8.81 9.62
N ALA A 32 -7.44 7.70 8.88
CA ALA A 32 -8.21 6.51 9.17
C ALA A 32 -7.66 5.83 10.44
N PRO A 33 -8.50 5.56 11.45
CA PRO A 33 -8.10 4.78 12.61
C PRO A 33 -7.49 3.43 12.18
N LEU A 34 -6.60 2.88 13.00
CA LEU A 34 -6.12 1.52 12.78
C LEU A 34 -7.31 0.54 12.79
N THR A 35 -7.26 -0.51 11.97
CA THR A 35 -8.34 -1.51 11.79
C THR A 35 -9.58 -1.01 11.04
N THR A 36 -9.48 0.14 10.36
CA THR A 36 -10.52 0.58 9.40
C THR A 36 -10.66 -0.42 8.25
N GLY A 37 -9.53 -0.94 7.76
CA GLY A 37 -9.51 -2.03 6.78
C GLY A 37 -9.88 -3.35 7.47
N PRO A 38 -10.80 -4.16 6.91
CA PRO A 38 -11.28 -5.37 7.58
C PRO A 38 -10.16 -6.37 7.84
N ASP A 39 -9.20 -6.53 6.91
CA ASP A 39 -8.12 -7.50 7.08
C ASP A 39 -6.83 -6.87 7.64
N GLU A 40 -6.85 -5.57 7.98
CA GLU A 40 -5.63 -4.80 8.30
C GLU A 40 -4.87 -5.38 9.50
N LEU A 41 -5.60 -5.77 10.55
CA LEU A 41 -5.01 -6.43 11.73
C LEU A 41 -4.33 -7.75 11.36
N ALA A 42 -4.97 -8.58 10.55
CA ALA A 42 -4.39 -9.88 10.19
C ALA A 42 -3.13 -9.75 9.33
N HIS A 43 -3.10 -8.76 8.43
CA HIS A 43 -1.89 -8.43 7.68
C HIS A 43 -0.78 -7.91 8.59
N TYR A 44 -1.11 -7.04 9.54
CA TYR A 44 -0.17 -6.55 10.53
C TYR A 44 0.41 -7.69 11.37
N GLU A 45 -0.40 -8.59 11.93
CA GLU A 45 0.08 -9.71 12.75
C GLU A 45 1.01 -10.62 11.96
N TYR A 46 0.70 -10.88 10.68
CA TYR A 46 1.54 -11.72 9.86
C TYR A 46 2.90 -11.03 9.58
N VAL A 47 2.90 -9.73 9.27
CA VAL A 47 4.14 -8.94 9.15
C VAL A 47 4.92 -8.93 10.46
N ASN A 48 4.23 -8.75 11.59
CA ASN A 48 4.81 -8.73 12.92
C ASN A 48 5.46 -10.08 13.26
N PHE A 49 4.82 -11.20 12.93
CA PHE A 49 5.38 -12.53 13.06
C PHE A 49 6.67 -12.66 12.27
N ILE A 50 6.66 -12.34 10.97
CA ILE A 50 7.86 -12.45 10.11
C ILE A 50 8.98 -11.54 10.61
N ALA A 51 8.65 -10.31 11.01
CA ALA A 51 9.62 -9.33 11.52
C ALA A 51 10.29 -9.81 12.83
N ASN A 52 9.55 -10.51 13.68
CA ASN A 52 10.06 -11.02 14.96
C ASN A 52 10.79 -12.36 14.81
N GLN A 53 10.29 -13.28 13.98
CA GLN A 53 10.85 -14.63 13.83
C GLN A 53 11.93 -14.72 12.74
N GLY A 54 11.92 -13.80 11.77
CA GLY A 54 12.83 -13.81 10.62
C GLY A 54 12.52 -14.88 9.57
N HIS A 55 11.39 -15.58 9.67
CA HIS A 55 10.95 -16.59 8.72
C HIS A 55 9.42 -16.60 8.55
N LEU A 56 8.96 -17.32 7.52
CA LEU A 56 7.54 -17.59 7.32
C LEU A 56 7.03 -18.65 8.31
N PRO A 57 5.74 -18.66 8.68
CA PRO A 57 5.13 -19.71 9.48
C PRO A 57 5.32 -21.09 8.84
N LEU A 58 5.99 -21.99 9.55
CA LEU A 58 6.30 -23.35 9.10
C LEU A 58 5.34 -24.38 9.69
N THR A 59 4.72 -24.08 10.82
CA THR A 59 3.81 -24.98 11.54
C THR A 59 2.38 -24.43 11.59
N THR A 60 1.40 -25.30 11.87
CA THR A 60 0.01 -24.87 12.09
C THR A 60 -0.09 -23.90 13.27
N THR A 61 0.64 -24.15 14.35
CA THR A 61 0.69 -23.27 15.52
C THR A 61 1.25 -21.89 15.17
N GLU A 62 2.32 -21.81 14.38
CA GLU A 62 2.85 -20.53 13.90
C GLU A 62 1.88 -19.81 12.96
N ARG A 63 1.13 -20.55 12.14
CA ARG A 63 0.10 -19.96 11.27
C ARG A 63 -1.03 -19.34 12.08
N GLU A 64 -1.45 -19.98 13.16
CA GLU A 64 -2.44 -19.44 14.10
C GLU A 64 -1.92 -18.18 14.79
N GLN A 65 -0.64 -18.16 15.20
CA GLN A 65 0.01 -16.98 15.77
C GLN A 65 0.11 -15.81 14.77
N ALA A 66 0.39 -16.10 13.50
CA ALA A 66 0.51 -15.12 12.42
C ALA A 66 -0.84 -14.63 11.85
N ALA A 67 -1.95 -14.89 12.56
CA ALA A 67 -3.33 -14.60 12.18
C ALA A 67 -3.85 -15.38 10.95
N TYR A 68 -5.16 -15.28 10.72
CA TYR A 68 -5.89 -16.08 9.73
C TYR A 68 -5.52 -15.78 8.27
N LYS A 69 -4.76 -14.71 7.99
CA LYS A 69 -4.25 -14.38 6.65
C LYS A 69 -2.83 -14.90 6.39
N SER A 70 -2.29 -15.72 7.29
CA SER A 70 -0.97 -16.36 7.10
C SER A 70 -0.95 -17.42 5.99
N ASP A 71 -2.11 -17.72 5.40
CA ASP A 71 -2.29 -18.55 4.20
C ASP A 71 -2.05 -17.80 2.88
N GLN A 72 -2.03 -16.46 2.91
CA GLN A 72 -1.85 -15.66 1.72
C GLN A 72 -0.43 -15.76 1.13
N PRO A 73 -0.26 -15.46 -0.18
CA PRO A 73 1.06 -15.38 -0.80
C PRO A 73 1.99 -14.39 -0.07
N PRO A 74 3.22 -14.81 0.26
CA PRO A 74 4.03 -14.11 1.28
C PRO A 74 4.75 -12.86 0.79
N LEU A 75 4.71 -12.54 -0.51
CA LEU A 75 5.57 -11.50 -1.10
C LEU A 75 5.36 -10.13 -0.44
N TYR A 76 4.11 -9.71 -0.27
CA TYR A 76 3.79 -8.45 0.40
C TYR A 76 4.30 -8.44 1.84
N HIS A 77 4.04 -9.50 2.59
CA HIS A 77 4.41 -9.59 4.00
C HIS A 77 5.92 -9.65 4.21
N LEU A 78 6.66 -10.34 3.33
CA LEU A 78 8.12 -10.36 3.34
C LEU A 78 8.71 -8.97 3.08
N ILE A 79 8.24 -8.28 2.03
CA ILE A 79 8.72 -6.93 1.69
C ILE A 79 8.42 -5.94 2.82
N THR A 80 7.26 -6.07 3.46
CA THR A 80 6.84 -5.21 4.57
C THR A 80 7.58 -5.54 5.86
N ALA A 81 7.87 -6.82 6.11
CA ALA A 81 8.58 -7.27 7.31
C ALA A 81 10.03 -6.77 7.38
N LEU A 82 10.69 -6.57 6.24
CA LEU A 82 12.07 -6.07 6.17
C LEU A 82 12.27 -4.72 6.91
N PRO A 83 11.56 -3.63 6.55
CA PRO A 83 11.64 -2.38 7.31
C PRO A 83 10.98 -2.48 8.68
N ALA A 84 9.94 -3.31 8.85
CA ALA A 84 9.26 -3.50 10.13
C ALA A 84 10.14 -4.14 11.22
N ALA A 85 11.08 -5.01 10.83
CA ALA A 85 12.03 -5.66 11.73
C ALA A 85 13.02 -4.67 12.37
N LEU A 86 13.21 -3.49 11.77
CA LEU A 86 14.07 -2.44 12.32
C LEU A 86 13.40 -1.63 13.43
N VAL A 87 12.09 -1.82 13.62
CA VAL A 87 11.31 -1.11 14.65
C VAL A 87 11.32 -1.92 15.94
N ASP A 88 11.82 -1.33 17.01
CA ASP A 88 11.69 -1.91 18.36
C ASP A 88 10.22 -1.78 18.82
N THR A 89 9.62 -2.92 19.16
CA THR A 89 8.22 -3.03 19.64
C THR A 89 8.15 -3.52 21.09
N THR A 90 9.29 -3.65 21.77
CA THR A 90 9.35 -4.15 23.15
C THR A 90 8.90 -3.11 24.17
N GLY A 91 8.95 -1.82 23.82
CA GLY A 91 8.49 -0.71 24.65
C GLY A 91 7.14 -0.12 24.22
N PRO A 92 6.50 0.68 25.08
CA PRO A 92 5.28 1.40 24.73
C PRO A 92 5.53 2.40 23.57
N PRO A 93 4.49 2.75 22.79
CA PRO A 93 3.10 2.34 22.93
C PRO A 93 2.81 0.95 22.32
N TYR A 94 2.01 0.17 23.04
CA TYR A 94 1.44 -1.09 22.57
C TYR A 94 0.00 -0.89 22.08
N LEU A 95 -0.42 -1.71 21.11
CA LEU A 95 -1.79 -1.80 20.66
C LEU A 95 -2.71 -2.14 21.83
N LYS A 96 -3.84 -1.43 21.97
CA LYS A 96 -4.78 -1.64 23.08
C LYS A 96 -5.80 -2.71 22.71
N ARG A 97 -5.41 -3.99 22.80
CA ARG A 97 -6.35 -5.10 22.54
C ARG A 97 -7.34 -5.22 23.70
N TYR A 98 -8.57 -5.65 23.41
CA TYR A 98 -9.58 -5.91 24.43
C TYR A 98 -9.17 -7.05 25.37
N SER A 99 -8.41 -8.01 24.86
CA SER A 99 -7.91 -9.17 25.60
C SER A 99 -6.88 -8.84 26.68
N ASP A 100 -6.16 -7.72 26.57
CA ASP A 100 -5.05 -7.45 27.51
C ASP A 100 -5.54 -7.04 28.90
N ASN A 101 -6.81 -6.65 29.04
CA ASN A 101 -7.37 -6.21 30.32
C ASN A 101 -8.87 -6.45 30.39
N GLU A 102 -9.31 -7.18 31.42
CA GLU A 102 -10.72 -7.54 31.68
C GLU A 102 -11.67 -6.34 31.78
N ARG A 103 -11.15 -5.13 32.06
CA ARG A 103 -11.94 -3.89 32.11
C ARG A 103 -12.15 -3.22 30.75
N ARG A 104 -11.29 -3.46 29.75
CA ARG A 104 -11.41 -2.85 28.41
C ARG A 104 -12.66 -3.28 27.63
N PRO A 105 -13.15 -4.52 27.76
CA PRO A 105 -14.43 -4.94 27.19
C PRO A 105 -15.67 -4.26 27.79
N LEU A 106 -15.53 -3.57 28.93
CA LEU A 106 -16.62 -2.89 29.65
C LEU A 106 -16.82 -1.43 29.20
N ILE A 107 -15.88 -0.90 28.40
CA ILE A 107 -16.03 0.43 27.80
C ILE A 107 -17.08 0.29 26.70
N GLU A 108 -18.26 0.90 26.89
CA GLU A 108 -19.40 0.83 25.95
C GLU A 108 -19.14 1.47 24.57
N GLN A 109 -17.95 2.03 24.34
CA GLN A 109 -17.57 2.46 23.00
C GLN A 109 -17.63 1.28 22.03
N THR A 110 -18.26 1.53 20.89
CA THR A 110 -18.51 0.59 19.79
C THR A 110 -17.37 -0.41 19.66
N ARG A 111 -17.59 -1.66 20.12
CA ARG A 111 -16.63 -2.74 19.93
C ARG A 111 -16.26 -2.77 18.46
N HIS A 112 -15.03 -2.38 18.15
CA HIS A 112 -14.51 -2.54 16.81
C HIS A 112 -14.48 -4.05 16.52
N ALA A 113 -14.83 -4.45 15.29
CA ALA A 113 -14.96 -5.86 14.92
C ALA A 113 -13.69 -6.69 15.22
N TRP A 114 -12.54 -6.02 15.35
CA TRP A 114 -11.22 -6.60 15.51
C TRP A 114 -10.63 -6.51 16.92
N GLY A 115 -11.41 -6.03 17.90
CA GLY A 115 -11.01 -6.13 19.29
C GLY A 115 -9.92 -5.17 19.73
N LEU A 116 -9.76 -4.03 19.05
CA LEU A 116 -8.77 -2.99 19.36
C LEU A 116 -9.47 -1.69 19.78
N HIS A 117 -8.88 -0.98 20.74
CA HIS A 117 -9.23 0.41 21.04
C HIS A 117 -8.28 1.34 20.30
N ASN A 118 -8.85 2.25 19.50
CA ASN A 118 -8.07 3.32 18.90
C ASN A 118 -7.81 4.40 19.95
N THR A 119 -6.54 4.79 20.11
CA THR A 119 -6.11 5.81 21.08
C THR A 119 -5.28 6.90 20.39
N GLU A 120 -4.94 7.93 21.15
CA GLU A 120 -4.05 9.01 20.72
C GLU A 120 -2.63 8.53 20.36
N ASP A 121 -2.25 7.31 20.77
CA ASP A 121 -1.00 6.65 20.38
C ASP A 121 -0.89 6.48 18.84
N GLU A 122 -2.03 6.51 18.12
CA GLU A 122 -2.11 6.45 16.67
C GLU A 122 -1.74 7.76 15.96
N TYR A 123 -1.54 8.85 16.71
CA TYR A 123 -1.10 10.13 16.14
C TYR A 123 0.43 10.24 16.09
N PRO A 124 1.00 10.96 15.10
CA PRO A 124 2.43 11.13 15.01
C PRO A 124 2.98 12.00 16.16
N PRO A 125 4.21 11.74 16.64
CA PRO A 125 5.19 10.79 16.09
C PRO A 125 4.88 9.33 16.43
N TYR A 126 5.01 8.44 15.44
CA TYR A 126 4.71 7.02 15.62
C TYR A 126 5.89 6.29 16.27
N HIS A 127 5.60 5.43 17.24
CA HIS A 127 6.59 4.62 17.95
C HIS A 127 6.09 3.18 18.11
N GLY A 128 7.01 2.26 18.40
CA GLY A 128 6.65 0.88 18.77
C GLY A 128 5.80 0.16 17.73
N GLU A 129 4.77 -0.53 18.23
CA GLU A 129 3.85 -1.31 17.40
C GLU A 129 3.11 -0.46 16.37
N ILE A 130 2.79 0.79 16.72
CA ILE A 130 2.08 1.74 15.85
C ILE A 130 2.94 2.13 14.65
N LEU A 131 4.24 2.41 14.86
CA LEU A 131 5.15 2.69 13.75
C LEU A 131 5.26 1.50 12.81
N ARG A 132 5.38 0.28 13.37
CA ARG A 132 5.41 -0.96 12.59
C ARG A 132 4.15 -1.13 11.75
N TRP A 133 2.99 -0.72 12.27
CA TRP A 133 1.74 -0.73 11.52
C TRP A 133 1.76 0.25 10.35
N HIS A 134 2.19 1.49 10.57
CA HIS A 134 2.27 2.51 9.52
C HIS A 134 3.24 2.12 8.40
N ILE A 135 4.29 1.34 8.67
CA ILE A 135 5.16 0.77 7.64
C ILE A 135 4.34 -0.05 6.63
N GLY A 136 3.40 -0.88 7.11
CA GLY A 136 2.50 -1.63 6.23
C GLY A 136 1.67 -0.73 5.32
N ARG A 137 1.09 0.34 5.89
CA ARG A 137 0.36 1.35 5.10
C ARG A 137 1.26 2.04 4.07
N TRP A 138 2.49 2.41 4.41
CA TRP A 138 3.42 3.04 3.48
C TRP A 138 3.84 2.12 2.34
N VAL A 139 4.11 0.84 2.63
CA VAL A 139 4.40 -0.16 1.60
C VAL A 139 3.21 -0.34 0.66
N SER A 140 1.99 -0.40 1.18
CA SER A 140 0.78 -0.43 0.35
C SER A 140 0.62 0.81 -0.53
N ILE A 141 0.91 2.00 -0.01
CA ILE A 141 0.91 3.25 -0.80
C ILE A 141 1.94 3.17 -1.94
N LEU A 142 3.15 2.67 -1.67
CA LEU A 142 4.19 2.50 -2.69
C LEU A 142 3.77 1.51 -3.78
N PHE A 143 3.14 0.40 -3.41
CA PHE A 143 2.59 -0.54 -4.39
C PHE A 143 1.48 0.09 -5.23
N GLY A 144 0.57 0.85 -4.61
CA GLY A 144 -0.47 1.52 -5.37
C GLY A 144 0.08 2.61 -6.31
N ALA A 145 1.11 3.35 -5.89
CA ALA A 145 1.82 4.30 -6.76
C ALA A 145 2.51 3.59 -7.94
N ALA A 146 3.12 2.42 -7.68
CA ALA A 146 3.70 1.59 -8.74
C ALA A 146 2.64 1.08 -9.71
N THR A 147 1.47 0.66 -9.23
CA THR A 147 0.34 0.24 -10.07
C THR A 147 -0.15 1.37 -10.97
N VAL A 148 -0.19 2.62 -10.49
CA VAL A 148 -0.53 3.79 -11.31
C VAL A 148 0.47 3.96 -12.47
N VAL A 149 1.77 3.87 -12.19
CA VAL A 149 2.83 3.95 -13.21
C VAL A 149 2.76 2.78 -14.19
N VAL A 150 2.52 1.57 -13.71
CA VAL A 150 2.37 0.37 -14.54
C VAL A 150 1.14 0.47 -15.43
N THR A 151 0.00 0.95 -14.91
CA THR A 151 -1.23 1.18 -15.67
C THR A 151 -0.98 2.17 -16.81
N TYR A 152 -0.28 3.26 -16.51
CA TYR A 152 0.14 4.22 -17.52
C TYR A 152 1.02 3.55 -18.60
N GLY A 153 2.02 2.77 -18.21
CA GLY A 153 2.92 2.07 -19.13
C GLY A 153 2.20 1.07 -20.03
N ILE A 154 1.27 0.29 -19.47
CA ILE A 154 0.40 -0.62 -20.23
C ILE A 154 -0.44 0.14 -21.24
N ALA A 155 -1.08 1.23 -20.82
CA ALA A 155 -1.92 2.04 -21.70
C ALA A 155 -1.11 2.81 -22.76
N GLN A 156 0.17 3.10 -22.51
CA GLN A 156 1.10 3.59 -23.54
C GLN A 156 1.54 2.50 -24.53
N GLY A 157 1.20 1.24 -24.28
CA GLY A 157 1.65 0.12 -25.10
C GLY A 157 3.13 -0.22 -24.88
N ILE A 158 3.69 0.11 -23.71
CA ILE A 158 5.05 -0.29 -23.33
C ILE A 158 5.00 -1.77 -22.94
N PRO A 159 5.61 -2.69 -23.71
CA PRO A 159 5.58 -4.11 -23.38
C PRO A 159 6.45 -4.35 -22.14
N PHE A 160 5.83 -4.70 -21.01
CA PHE A 160 6.50 -4.88 -19.73
C PHE A 160 7.18 -6.26 -19.57
N LEU A 161 6.89 -7.24 -20.44
CA LEU A 161 7.37 -8.62 -20.29
C LEU A 161 8.01 -9.17 -21.58
N PHE A 162 9.31 -9.48 -21.50
CA PHE A 162 10.13 -10.35 -22.36
C PHE A 162 10.23 -10.11 -23.90
N ALA A 163 9.46 -9.23 -24.52
CA ALA A 163 9.53 -8.97 -25.96
C ALA A 163 10.37 -7.73 -26.36
N ALA A 164 11.17 -7.18 -25.45
CA ALA A 164 11.94 -5.95 -25.66
C ALA A 164 13.01 -6.05 -26.77
N ARG A 165 13.28 -7.25 -27.31
CA ARG A 165 14.28 -7.43 -28.38
C ARG A 165 13.74 -7.27 -29.80
N GLN A 166 12.42 -7.18 -30.00
CA GLN A 166 11.83 -7.11 -31.36
C GLN A 166 10.78 -6.02 -31.59
N PHE A 167 10.35 -5.28 -30.56
CA PHE A 167 9.38 -4.20 -30.79
C PHE A 167 10.07 -2.92 -31.29
N LYS A 168 10.32 -2.87 -32.61
CA LYS A 168 10.45 -1.59 -33.32
C LYS A 168 9.03 -1.17 -33.71
N PRO A 169 8.41 -0.17 -33.05
CA PRO A 169 7.16 0.35 -33.56
C PRO A 169 7.46 1.06 -34.88
N THR A 170 7.30 0.36 -36.00
CA THR A 170 7.27 0.91 -37.36
C THR A 170 5.92 1.57 -37.64
N LEU A 171 5.40 2.30 -36.66
CA LEU A 171 4.23 3.14 -36.82
C LEU A 171 4.69 4.59 -36.61
N SER A 172 4.88 5.29 -37.73
CA SER A 172 4.98 6.74 -37.73
C SER A 172 3.60 7.28 -37.35
N PHE A 173 3.43 7.57 -36.06
CA PHE A 173 2.21 8.20 -35.58
C PHE A 173 2.22 9.67 -35.98
N SER A 174 1.06 10.17 -36.41
CA SER A 174 0.84 11.61 -36.46
C SER A 174 0.89 12.19 -35.03
N THR A 175 1.32 13.44 -34.88
CA THR A 175 1.35 14.13 -33.56
C THR A 175 -0.02 14.09 -32.85
N ARG A 176 -1.13 14.04 -33.60
CA ARG A 176 -2.48 13.90 -33.05
C ARG A 176 -2.74 12.53 -32.43
N GLN A 177 -2.25 11.46 -33.04
CA GLN A 177 -2.36 10.10 -32.50
C GLN A 177 -1.51 9.92 -31.24
N GLU A 178 -0.28 10.46 -31.22
CA GLU A 178 0.57 10.44 -30.00
C GLU A 178 -0.11 11.15 -28.83
N LEU A 179 -0.68 12.35 -29.06
CA LEU A 179 -1.42 13.09 -28.03
C LEU A 179 -2.65 12.33 -27.52
N THR A 180 -3.36 11.65 -28.42
CA THR A 180 -4.54 10.84 -28.06
C THR A 180 -4.13 9.66 -27.19
N GLN A 181 -3.04 8.98 -27.54
CA GLN A 181 -2.51 7.86 -26.75
C GLN A 181 -2.05 8.30 -25.36
N ILE A 182 -1.32 9.42 -25.27
CA ILE A 182 -0.90 10.02 -23.99
C ILE A 182 -2.10 10.37 -23.12
N SER A 183 -3.09 11.04 -23.70
CA SER A 183 -4.30 11.44 -22.98
C SER A 183 -5.08 10.23 -22.48
N LEU A 184 -5.23 9.19 -23.30
CA LEU A 184 -5.88 7.94 -22.93
C LEU A 184 -5.15 7.24 -21.77
N ALA A 185 -3.82 7.14 -21.85
CA ALA A 185 -3.04 6.48 -20.82
C ALA A 185 -3.05 7.22 -19.48
N LEU A 186 -2.94 8.56 -19.52
CA LEU A 186 -3.07 9.38 -18.31
C LEU A 186 -4.48 9.27 -17.73
N SER A 187 -5.52 9.23 -18.56
CA SER A 187 -6.90 9.06 -18.10
C SER A 187 -7.10 7.69 -17.46
N ALA A 188 -6.60 6.61 -18.06
CA ALA A 188 -6.67 5.27 -17.48
C ALA A 188 -5.95 5.20 -16.12
N ALA A 189 -4.74 5.75 -16.03
CA ALA A 189 -4.00 5.84 -14.78
C ALA A 189 -4.73 6.69 -13.73
N ALA A 190 -5.36 7.79 -14.13
CA ALA A 190 -6.13 8.66 -13.23
C ALA A 190 -7.37 7.94 -12.68
N VAL A 191 -8.10 7.22 -13.54
CA VAL A 191 -9.26 6.42 -13.12
C VAL A 191 -8.82 5.41 -12.06
N VAL A 192 -7.76 4.64 -12.32
CA VAL A 192 -7.23 3.66 -11.34
C VAL A 192 -6.80 4.35 -10.05
N ALA A 193 -6.02 5.44 -10.16
CA ALA A 193 -5.50 6.17 -9.02
C ALA A 193 -6.59 6.68 -8.07
N PHE A 194 -7.75 7.10 -8.61
CA PHE A 194 -8.82 7.75 -7.83
C PHE A 194 -10.09 6.90 -7.69
N VAL A 195 -10.02 5.58 -7.91
CA VAL A 195 -11.09 4.68 -7.48
C VAL A 195 -11.08 4.60 -5.94
N PRO A 196 -12.22 4.81 -5.25
CA PRO A 196 -12.27 4.75 -3.79
C PRO A 196 -11.73 3.43 -3.23
N ARG A 197 -12.08 2.30 -3.86
CA ARG A 197 -11.61 0.96 -3.46
C ARG A 197 -10.09 0.79 -3.57
N PHE A 198 -9.41 1.59 -4.40
CA PHE A 198 -7.97 1.53 -4.59
C PHE A 198 -7.20 2.40 -3.60
N ILE A 199 -7.79 3.52 -3.16
CA ILE A 199 -7.20 4.44 -2.18
C ILE A 199 -7.49 3.99 -0.73
N LEU A 200 -8.68 3.45 -0.49
CA LEU A 200 -9.24 3.20 0.85
C LEU A 200 -9.01 1.76 1.34
N THR A 201 -7.88 1.16 1.01
CA THR A 201 -7.51 -0.22 1.41
C THR A 201 -6.84 -0.27 2.77
#